data_AF-A0ABD3NJX2-F1
#
_entry.id   AF-A0ABD3NJX2-F1
#
_cell.length_a   1.000
_cell.length_b   1.000
_cell.length_c   1.000
_cell.angle_alpha   90.00
_cell.angle_beta   90.00
_cell.angle_gamma   90.00
#
_symmetry.space_group_name_H-M   'P 1'
#
loop_
_entity.id
_entity.type
_entity.pdbx_description
1 polymer ?
#
loop_
_entity_poly.entity_id
_entity_poly.type
_entity_poly.pdbx_seq_one_letter_code
_entity_poly.pdbx_strand_id
1 'polypeptide(L)'
;MPMLMHRSSSLLAAEEAFATVASSNPTGKYSTFDLNPTSEDNDAIVNVAKNFLSSTCPELLEVLDSHYDSKSARDRLVKIGRNVNATLRYSRQVIERKSRGQVSSTNVWNAAEEGTVLDETHRQTVTNASLDRLVRECSALADLLKHPVSVPKVRYGRTGLQMPIVTLGCMRFQQTWNRGGKPVTSMEQVQTECQENLVNILKHALHCGVNHIETALGYGTSEMQIGEALKVLLEEGVCKREDLIIQTKGFITSTMSKSDFKASIVKQIERLGLEYVDLFSVHGVNTEDHVDWLFDHGDKGNLIDAVRELREEGKVRWIGFSTHAPAHTIKRAIETDAFDYINLHYHFEGSYTASGDGDENFEGNLENIRLANKHDMGVFIISPYDKGGRLYAPSNLLRELTLPEMEPIEFGSLWLWYHKEHKEGDPARIDTIVCGAARPSDFDQPVLAALRSVTAGARQDFEVVHRRIQERKETVFGKDWAESWQVGLPNYSHSPQRGSQVGNMVWLYNAINMFGLFDFAKDRYGTLVGNSRNWDKNKSWKENVFANPGFNWMPGCGFDPSADYSEELKDVPEKNLPRVMEAMRFVHDWCTASDAEKVIPLEWQTAYDMRPWTAFPERPH
;
A
#
# COMPACT_ATOMS: atom_id res chain seq x y z
N MET A 1 -11.18 -21.24 -43.19
CA MET A 1 -11.53 -19.82 -42.95
C MET A 1 -10.96 -19.44 -41.60
N PRO A 2 -10.05 -18.47 -41.50
CA PRO A 2 -9.77 -17.90 -40.19
C PRO A 2 -11.05 -17.17 -39.74
N MET A 3 -11.56 -17.49 -38.55
CA MET A 3 -12.60 -16.67 -37.94
C MET A 3 -12.04 -15.25 -37.83
N LEU A 4 -12.55 -14.33 -38.64
CA LEU A 4 -12.41 -12.90 -38.41
C LEU A 4 -13.01 -12.64 -37.03
N MET A 5 -12.16 -12.53 -36.01
CA MET A 5 -12.62 -12.21 -34.67
C MET A 5 -13.25 -10.84 -34.66
N HIS A 6 -14.41 -10.75 -34.04
CA HIS A 6 -15.06 -9.48 -33.79
C HIS A 6 -14.20 -8.71 -32.79
N ARG A 7 -13.48 -7.67 -33.25
CA ARG A 7 -12.86 -6.71 -32.34
C ARG A 7 -13.99 -6.03 -31.54
N SER A 8 -13.83 -5.92 -30.23
CA SER A 8 -14.76 -5.17 -29.39
C SER A 8 -14.68 -3.68 -29.73
N SER A 9 -15.75 -2.94 -29.46
CA SER A 9 -15.75 -1.47 -29.58
C SER A 9 -14.67 -0.83 -28.71
N SER A 10 -14.39 -1.39 -27.53
CA SER A 10 -13.35 -0.95 -26.61
C SER A 10 -11.93 -1.14 -27.17
N LEU A 11 -11.63 -2.28 -27.80
CA LEU A 11 -10.32 -2.50 -28.43
C LEU A 11 -10.12 -1.56 -29.61
N LEU A 12 -11.13 -1.40 -30.47
CA LEU A 12 -11.06 -0.47 -31.60
C LEU A 12 -10.84 0.96 -31.12
N ALA A 13 -11.60 1.42 -30.11
CA ALA A 13 -11.43 2.74 -29.53
C ALA A 13 -10.03 2.96 -28.94
N ALA A 14 -9.48 1.95 -28.26
CA ALA A 14 -8.13 2.02 -27.72
C ALA A 14 -7.08 2.09 -28.84
N GLU A 15 -7.18 1.26 -29.88
CA GLU A 15 -6.25 1.29 -31.01
C GLU A 15 -6.32 2.61 -31.80
N GLU A 16 -7.53 3.15 -32.01
CA GLU A 16 -7.77 4.44 -32.65
C GLU A 16 -7.20 5.59 -31.82
N ALA A 17 -7.45 5.60 -30.51
CA ALA A 17 -6.92 6.62 -29.60
C ALA A 17 -5.40 6.75 -29.69
N PHE A 18 -4.70 5.61 -29.80
CA PHE A 18 -3.25 5.57 -30.00
C PHE A 18 -2.82 6.04 -31.39
N ALA A 19 -3.53 5.63 -32.44
CA ALA A 19 -3.22 6.04 -33.81
C ALA A 19 -3.30 7.57 -33.97
N THR A 20 -4.30 8.20 -33.35
CA THR A 20 -4.43 9.67 -33.35
C THR A 20 -3.24 10.35 -32.67
N VAL A 21 -2.82 9.87 -31.50
CA VAL A 21 -1.66 10.43 -30.79
C VAL A 21 -0.38 10.27 -31.60
N ALA A 22 -0.17 9.11 -32.24
CA ALA A 22 0.96 8.88 -33.16
C ALA A 22 1.00 9.90 -34.31
N SER A 23 -0.15 10.13 -34.95
CA SER A 23 -0.26 11.01 -36.11
C SER A 23 -0.05 12.48 -35.76
N SER A 24 -0.36 12.88 -34.52
CA SER A 24 -0.20 14.24 -34.01
C SER A 24 1.23 14.59 -33.56
N ASN A 25 2.16 13.61 -33.51
CA ASN A 25 3.55 13.79 -33.09
C ASN A 25 4.58 13.49 -34.20
N PRO A 26 4.75 14.38 -35.20
CA PRO A 26 5.68 14.18 -36.31
C PRO A 26 7.16 14.24 -35.91
N THR A 27 7.49 14.58 -34.65
CA THR A 27 8.87 14.70 -34.15
C THR A 27 9.50 13.38 -33.72
N GLY A 28 8.74 12.28 -33.70
CA GLY A 28 9.23 10.95 -33.33
C GLY A 28 9.58 10.78 -31.85
N LYS A 29 9.37 11.79 -31.00
CA LYS A 29 9.72 11.75 -29.56
C LYS A 29 8.92 10.73 -28.75
N TYR A 30 7.74 10.34 -29.21
CA TYR A 30 6.90 9.33 -28.59
C TYR A 30 6.47 8.35 -29.68
N SER A 31 7.10 7.18 -29.74
CA SER A 31 6.42 6.02 -30.33
C SER A 31 5.11 5.81 -29.57
N THR A 32 4.06 5.31 -30.23
CA THR A 32 2.81 4.91 -29.55
C THR A 32 3.07 3.97 -28.37
N PHE A 33 4.22 3.30 -28.35
CA PHE A 33 4.64 2.37 -27.31
C PHE A 33 5.68 2.91 -26.32
N ASP A 34 6.24 4.09 -26.62
CA ASP A 34 7.23 4.80 -25.77
C ASP A 34 6.59 5.97 -25.01
N LEU A 35 5.26 5.98 -24.89
CA LEU A 35 4.60 6.78 -23.88
C LEU A 35 5.02 6.22 -22.51
N ASN A 36 6.12 6.74 -22.00
CA ASN A 36 6.68 6.34 -20.73
C ASN A 36 5.55 6.50 -19.69
N PRO A 37 5.09 5.42 -19.06
CA PRO A 37 3.98 5.52 -18.12
C PRO A 37 4.38 6.27 -16.84
N THR A 38 5.65 6.66 -16.71
CA THR A 38 6.18 7.54 -15.67
C THR A 38 6.59 8.93 -16.18
N SER A 39 6.27 9.29 -17.43
CA SER A 39 6.61 10.60 -18.03
C SER A 39 6.06 11.79 -17.23
N GLU A 40 6.86 12.85 -17.13
CA GLU A 40 6.45 14.16 -16.63
C GLU A 40 5.52 14.88 -17.64
N ASP A 41 5.76 14.69 -18.93
CA ASP A 41 4.86 15.15 -20.00
C ASP A 41 3.72 14.14 -20.19
N ASN A 42 2.55 14.50 -19.69
CA ASN A 42 1.35 13.67 -19.69
C ASN A 42 0.31 14.10 -20.74
N ASP A 43 0.59 15.08 -21.61
CA ASP A 43 -0.41 15.58 -22.56
C ASP A 43 -0.83 14.52 -23.58
N ALA A 44 0.13 13.74 -24.09
CA ALA A 44 -0.16 12.63 -24.99
C ALA A 44 -1.05 11.55 -24.31
N ILE A 45 -0.77 11.23 -23.04
CA ILE A 45 -1.56 10.27 -22.26
C ILE A 45 -2.97 10.79 -21.99
N VAL A 46 -3.13 12.08 -21.71
CA VAL A 46 -4.45 12.70 -21.54
C VAL A 46 -5.26 12.60 -22.83
N ASN A 47 -4.63 12.80 -24.00
CA ASN A 47 -5.29 12.64 -25.29
C ASN A 47 -5.69 11.19 -25.57
N VAL A 48 -4.87 10.20 -25.20
CA VAL A 48 -5.25 8.78 -25.25
C VAL A 48 -6.55 8.55 -24.45
N ALA A 49 -6.62 9.07 -23.22
CA ALA A 49 -7.80 8.92 -22.37
C ALA A 49 -9.03 9.58 -22.98
N LYS A 50 -8.93 10.83 -23.45
CA LYS A 50 -10.05 11.55 -24.06
C LYS A 50 -10.61 10.82 -25.29
N ASN A 51 -9.74 10.38 -26.19
CA ASN A 51 -10.13 9.66 -27.40
C ASN A 51 -10.76 8.29 -27.09
N PHE A 52 -10.23 7.60 -26.08
CA PHE A 52 -10.83 6.34 -25.61
C PHE A 52 -12.24 6.59 -25.05
N LEU A 53 -12.36 7.54 -24.11
CA LEU A 53 -13.62 7.85 -23.43
C LEU A 53 -14.69 8.39 -24.38
N SER A 54 -14.34 9.20 -25.39
CA SER A 54 -15.33 9.73 -26.34
C SER A 54 -16.11 8.62 -27.05
N SER A 55 -15.48 7.46 -27.26
CA SER A 55 -16.09 6.32 -27.94
C SER A 55 -16.69 5.28 -26.99
N THR A 56 -16.18 5.18 -25.75
CA THR A 56 -16.56 4.09 -24.83
C THR A 56 -17.34 4.54 -23.60
N CYS A 57 -17.13 5.77 -23.13
CA CYS A 57 -17.76 6.31 -21.91
C CYS A 57 -17.83 7.86 -21.99
N PRO A 58 -18.61 8.42 -22.94
CA PRO A 58 -18.69 9.86 -23.15
C PRO A 58 -19.26 10.60 -21.93
N GLU A 59 -20.08 9.93 -21.13
CA GLU A 59 -20.63 10.44 -19.88
C GLU A 59 -19.55 10.81 -18.86
N LEU A 60 -18.51 9.97 -18.68
CA LEU A 60 -17.40 10.31 -17.79
C LEU A 60 -16.67 11.56 -18.30
N LEU A 61 -16.46 11.67 -19.61
CA LEU A 61 -15.80 12.83 -20.20
C LEU A 61 -16.59 14.12 -19.95
N GLU A 62 -17.92 14.06 -20.11
CA GLU A 62 -18.82 15.19 -19.80
C GLU A 62 -18.71 15.61 -18.32
N VAL A 63 -18.70 14.65 -17.39
CA VAL A 63 -18.54 14.94 -15.95
C VAL A 63 -17.21 15.61 -15.66
N LEU A 64 -16.12 15.12 -16.26
CA LEU A 64 -14.79 15.67 -16.06
C LEU A 64 -14.64 17.08 -16.66
N ASP A 65 -15.36 17.38 -17.74
CA ASP A 65 -15.35 18.71 -18.38
C ASP A 65 -16.25 19.74 -17.68
N SER A 66 -17.31 19.30 -16.98
CA SER A 66 -18.36 20.19 -16.45
C SER A 66 -18.34 20.42 -14.94
N HIS A 67 -17.82 19.47 -14.14
CA HIS A 67 -18.03 19.45 -12.69
C HIS A 67 -16.77 19.46 -11.81
N TYR A 68 -15.57 19.31 -12.39
CA TYR A 68 -14.33 19.22 -11.62
C TYR A 68 -13.36 20.33 -11.98
N ASP A 69 -12.52 20.72 -11.01
CA ASP A 69 -11.39 21.61 -11.32
C ASP A 69 -10.49 20.94 -12.37
N SER A 70 -9.88 21.76 -13.24
CA SER A 70 -9.13 21.28 -14.40
C SER A 70 -7.95 20.38 -14.03
N LYS A 71 -7.42 20.49 -12.80
CA LYS A 71 -6.31 19.66 -12.30
C LYS A 71 -6.81 18.28 -11.87
N SER A 72 -7.89 18.22 -11.10
CA SER A 72 -8.55 17.00 -10.64
C SER A 72 -9.09 16.17 -11.81
N ALA A 73 -9.66 16.83 -12.82
CA ALA A 73 -10.07 16.19 -14.06
C ALA A 73 -8.87 15.62 -14.85
N ARG A 74 -7.81 16.41 -14.99
CA ARG A 74 -6.57 15.98 -15.67
C ARG A 74 -5.93 14.78 -14.99
N ASP A 75 -5.86 14.76 -13.65
CA ASP A 75 -5.28 13.63 -12.91
C ASP A 75 -5.99 12.30 -13.23
N ARG A 76 -7.33 12.31 -13.33
CA ARG A 76 -8.13 11.13 -13.70
C ARG A 76 -7.87 10.69 -15.14
N LEU A 77 -7.81 11.64 -16.07
CA LEU A 77 -7.46 11.35 -17.48
C LEU A 77 -6.05 10.74 -17.58
N VAL A 78 -5.08 11.20 -16.79
CA VAL A 78 -3.74 10.58 -16.75
C VAL A 78 -3.81 9.12 -16.32
N LYS A 79 -4.53 8.81 -15.24
CA LYS A 79 -4.67 7.42 -14.74
C LYS A 79 -5.33 6.52 -15.78
N ILE A 80 -6.43 6.98 -16.40
CA ILE A 80 -7.15 6.24 -17.44
C ILE A 80 -6.24 6.00 -18.65
N GLY A 81 -5.58 7.05 -19.15
CA GLY A 81 -4.70 6.95 -20.32
C GLY A 81 -3.51 6.01 -20.09
N ARG A 82 -2.91 6.04 -18.89
CA ARG A 82 -1.84 5.10 -18.50
C ARG A 82 -2.34 3.66 -18.44
N ASN A 83 -3.58 3.42 -17.98
CA ASN A 83 -4.18 2.09 -17.96
C ASN A 83 -4.39 1.54 -19.38
N VAL A 84 -5.00 2.34 -20.28
CA VAL A 84 -5.17 1.97 -21.70
C VAL A 84 -3.81 1.66 -22.34
N ASN A 85 -2.82 2.53 -22.12
CA ASN A 85 -1.46 2.35 -22.64
C ASN A 85 -0.81 1.05 -22.18
N ALA A 86 -0.79 0.81 -20.88
CA ALA A 86 -0.13 -0.36 -20.32
C ALA A 86 -0.79 -1.66 -20.80
N THR A 87 -2.11 -1.68 -20.94
CA THR A 87 -2.87 -2.83 -21.45
C THR A 87 -2.51 -3.16 -22.90
N LEU A 88 -2.41 -2.16 -23.78
CA LEU A 88 -2.02 -2.39 -25.18
C LEU A 88 -0.52 -2.70 -25.34
N ARG A 89 0.35 -1.98 -24.62
CA ARG A 89 1.82 -2.12 -24.70
C ARG A 89 2.25 -3.53 -24.33
N TYR A 90 1.73 -4.05 -23.22
CA TYR A 90 2.09 -5.38 -22.75
C TYR A 90 1.72 -6.47 -23.77
N SER A 91 0.47 -6.43 -24.28
CA SER A 91 -0.01 -7.38 -25.29
C SER A 91 0.88 -7.41 -26.54
N ARG A 92 1.33 -6.24 -27.03
CA ARG A 92 2.16 -6.15 -28.24
C ARG A 92 3.60 -6.57 -28.01
N GLN A 93 4.22 -6.18 -26.89
CA GLN A 93 5.60 -6.58 -26.57
C GLN A 93 5.74 -8.10 -26.37
N VAL A 94 4.73 -8.75 -25.79
CA VAL A 94 4.71 -10.22 -25.67
C VAL A 94 4.65 -10.89 -27.05
N ILE A 95 3.84 -10.36 -27.98
CA ILE A 95 3.75 -10.87 -29.36
C ILE A 95 5.09 -10.73 -30.09
N GLU A 96 5.74 -9.56 -29.99
CA GLU A 96 7.05 -9.31 -30.61
C GLU A 96 8.16 -10.22 -30.04
N ARG A 97 8.18 -10.46 -28.72
CA ARG A 97 9.16 -11.37 -28.12
C ARG A 97 8.90 -12.83 -28.52
N LYS A 98 7.62 -13.24 -28.63
CA LYS A 98 7.24 -14.58 -29.11
C LYS A 98 7.67 -14.79 -30.56
N SER A 99 7.48 -13.81 -31.44
CA SER A 99 7.89 -13.91 -32.84
C SER A 99 9.42 -13.95 -33.04
N ARG A 100 10.17 -13.43 -32.06
CA ARG A 100 11.65 -13.47 -32.03
C ARG A 100 12.24 -14.68 -31.28
N GLY A 101 11.41 -15.58 -30.73
CA GLY A 101 11.88 -16.73 -29.94
C GLY A 101 12.54 -16.36 -28.60
N GLN A 102 12.28 -15.15 -28.07
CA GLN A 102 12.92 -14.59 -26.87
C GLN A 102 12.05 -14.70 -25.60
N VAL A 103 11.12 -15.66 -25.56
CA VAL A 103 10.22 -15.85 -24.42
C VAL A 103 10.83 -16.86 -23.45
N SER A 104 11.15 -16.39 -22.24
CA SER A 104 11.65 -17.21 -21.12
C SER A 104 10.59 -18.24 -20.67
N SER A 105 11.06 -19.38 -20.15
CA SER A 105 10.25 -20.47 -19.59
C SER A 105 9.54 -20.14 -18.26
N THR A 106 9.71 -18.92 -17.73
CA THR A 106 9.21 -18.47 -16.41
C THR A 106 7.77 -17.92 -16.41
N ASN A 107 7.11 -17.92 -17.58
CA ASN A 107 5.74 -17.44 -17.71
C ASN A 107 4.72 -18.37 -17.01
N VAL A 108 3.78 -17.77 -16.25
CA VAL A 108 2.60 -18.47 -15.69
C VAL A 108 1.86 -19.27 -16.75
N TRP A 109 1.83 -18.76 -17.98
CA TRP A 109 1.12 -19.34 -19.12
C TRP A 109 1.72 -20.63 -19.69
N ASN A 110 2.88 -21.09 -19.21
CA ASN A 110 3.46 -22.38 -19.62
C ASN A 110 3.27 -23.51 -18.59
N ALA A 111 2.58 -23.25 -17.47
CA ALA A 111 2.31 -24.28 -16.45
C ALA A 111 1.05 -25.13 -16.75
N ALA A 112 0.49 -25.03 -17.96
CA ALA A 112 -0.45 -26.02 -18.49
C ALA A 112 0.33 -27.03 -19.34
N GLU A 113 0.10 -28.31 -19.03
CA GLU A 113 0.65 -29.52 -19.63
C GLU A 113 1.13 -29.40 -21.08
N GLU A 114 2.21 -30.14 -21.39
CA GLU A 114 2.70 -30.43 -22.73
C GLU A 114 1.55 -30.59 -23.73
N GLY A 115 1.27 -29.56 -24.55
CA GLY A 115 0.40 -29.72 -25.71
C GLY A 115 -0.51 -28.57 -26.11
N THR A 116 -0.81 -27.57 -25.26
CA THR A 116 -1.66 -26.44 -25.68
C THR A 116 -0.87 -25.14 -25.83
N VAL A 117 -0.56 -24.79 -27.08
CA VAL A 117 -0.05 -23.46 -27.45
C VAL A 117 -1.14 -22.43 -27.11
N LEU A 118 -0.97 -21.69 -26.01
CA LEU A 118 -1.81 -20.51 -25.75
C LEU A 118 -1.49 -19.44 -26.81
N ASP A 119 -2.45 -19.34 -27.73
CA ASP A 119 -2.42 -18.66 -29.02
C ASP A 119 -2.56 -17.12 -28.90
N GLU A 120 -2.19 -16.40 -29.96
CA GLU A 120 -2.46 -14.97 -30.16
C GLU A 120 -3.94 -14.61 -29.92
N THR A 121 -4.84 -15.54 -30.27
CA THR A 121 -6.28 -15.53 -29.96
C THR A 121 -6.59 -15.30 -28.48
N HIS A 122 -5.91 -16.01 -27.58
CA HIS A 122 -6.17 -15.89 -26.14
C HIS A 122 -5.73 -14.53 -25.60
N ARG A 123 -4.59 -14.02 -26.06
CA ARG A 123 -4.10 -12.68 -25.68
C ARG A 123 -5.04 -11.58 -26.13
N GLN A 124 -5.53 -11.63 -27.37
CA GLN A 124 -6.50 -10.65 -27.84
C GLN A 124 -7.78 -10.68 -27.02
N THR A 125 -8.22 -11.87 -26.57
CA THR A 125 -9.37 -12.03 -25.68
C THR A 125 -9.14 -11.36 -24.32
N VAL A 126 -7.99 -11.58 -23.67
CA VAL A 126 -7.66 -10.96 -22.38
C VAL A 126 -7.51 -9.45 -22.50
N THR A 127 -6.87 -8.95 -23.56
CA THR A 127 -6.75 -7.50 -23.83
C THR A 127 -8.12 -6.86 -23.99
N ASN A 128 -9.02 -7.46 -24.77
CA ASN A 128 -10.40 -6.98 -24.95
C ASN A 128 -11.15 -6.95 -23.61
N ALA A 129 -11.12 -8.05 -22.86
CA ALA A 129 -11.81 -8.16 -21.58
C ALA A 129 -11.26 -7.14 -20.55
N SER A 130 -9.96 -6.87 -20.58
CA SER A 130 -9.31 -5.88 -19.70
C SER A 130 -9.74 -4.44 -20.04
N LEU A 131 -9.89 -4.12 -21.33
CA LEU A 131 -10.41 -2.82 -21.77
C LEU A 131 -11.90 -2.69 -21.46
N ASP A 132 -12.71 -3.74 -21.65
CA ASP A 132 -14.13 -3.74 -21.27
C ASP A 132 -14.31 -3.55 -19.76
N ARG A 133 -13.43 -4.14 -18.94
CA ARG A 133 -13.37 -3.92 -17.49
C ARG A 133 -13.08 -2.45 -17.17
N LEU A 134 -12.11 -1.83 -17.86
CA LEU A 134 -11.81 -0.42 -17.69
C LEU A 134 -13.00 0.47 -18.07
N VAL A 135 -13.75 0.14 -19.14
CA VAL A 135 -14.98 0.87 -19.51
C VAL A 135 -16.00 0.82 -18.38
N ARG A 136 -16.22 -0.36 -17.76
CA ARG A 136 -17.11 -0.50 -16.60
C ARG A 136 -16.63 0.31 -15.40
N GLU A 137 -15.32 0.34 -15.13
CA GLU A 137 -14.73 1.18 -14.08
C GLU A 137 -14.97 2.68 -14.35
N CYS A 138 -14.79 3.13 -15.61
CA CYS A 138 -15.05 4.51 -16.01
C CYS A 138 -16.53 4.90 -15.85
N SER A 139 -17.46 4.02 -16.19
CA SER A 139 -18.89 4.25 -15.95
C SER A 139 -19.20 4.35 -14.46
N ALA A 140 -18.67 3.44 -13.63
CA ALA A 140 -18.84 3.51 -12.18
C ALA A 140 -18.20 4.77 -11.57
N LEU A 141 -17.08 5.23 -12.13
CA LEU A 141 -16.48 6.50 -11.75
C LEU A 141 -17.37 7.68 -12.13
N ALA A 142 -18.01 7.68 -13.31
CA ALA A 142 -18.93 8.75 -13.70
C ALA A 142 -20.10 8.85 -12.69
N ASP A 143 -20.68 7.71 -12.31
CA ASP A 143 -21.74 7.63 -11.30
C ASP A 143 -21.26 8.16 -9.93
N LEU A 144 -20.08 7.72 -9.49
CA LEU A 144 -19.45 8.16 -8.25
C LEU A 144 -19.25 9.67 -8.21
N LEU A 145 -18.81 10.27 -9.31
CA LEU A 145 -18.54 11.71 -9.38
C LEU A 145 -19.82 12.56 -9.46
N LYS A 146 -20.93 12.00 -9.96
CA LYS A 146 -22.23 12.67 -10.03
C LYS A 146 -23.02 12.63 -8.73
N HIS A 147 -22.88 11.53 -7.97
CA HIS A 147 -23.76 11.23 -6.86
C HIS A 147 -22.97 10.87 -5.60
N PRO A 148 -23.34 11.41 -4.43
CA PRO A 148 -22.76 10.95 -3.17
C PRO A 148 -23.01 9.46 -2.99
N VAL A 149 -21.99 8.74 -2.56
CA VAL A 149 -22.09 7.30 -2.26
C VAL A 149 -21.76 7.05 -0.80
N SER A 150 -22.11 5.87 -0.30
CA SER A 150 -21.69 5.42 1.02
C SER A 150 -20.89 4.14 0.86
N VAL A 151 -19.58 4.21 1.08
CA VAL A 151 -18.76 3.01 1.18
C VAL A 151 -19.27 2.12 2.33
N PRO A 152 -19.17 0.78 2.20
CA PRO A 152 -19.58 -0.13 3.26
C PRO A 152 -18.88 0.20 4.58
N LYS A 153 -19.61 0.01 5.68
CA LYS A 153 -19.11 0.17 7.05
C LYS A 153 -19.20 -1.13 7.82
N VAL A 154 -18.30 -1.30 8.77
CA VAL A 154 -18.25 -2.45 9.68
C VAL A 154 -18.09 -1.99 11.13
N ARG A 155 -18.46 -2.85 12.08
CA ARG A 155 -18.20 -2.61 13.51
C ARG A 155 -16.69 -2.72 13.77
N TYR A 156 -16.10 -1.66 14.31
CA TYR A 156 -14.67 -1.60 14.60
C TYR A 156 -14.30 -2.18 15.96
N GLY A 157 -14.33 -3.52 16.06
CA GLY A 157 -14.08 -4.22 17.32
C GLY A 157 -14.91 -3.67 18.49
N ARG A 158 -14.34 -3.71 19.70
CA ARG A 158 -14.96 -3.31 20.97
C ARG A 158 -15.29 -1.82 21.04
N THR A 159 -14.76 -1.02 20.12
CA THR A 159 -15.13 0.40 20.00
C THR A 159 -16.59 0.59 19.58
N GLY A 160 -17.18 -0.39 18.88
CA GLY A 160 -18.54 -0.31 18.36
C GLY A 160 -18.73 0.71 17.22
N LEU A 161 -17.69 1.48 16.85
CA LEU A 161 -17.76 2.48 15.79
C LEU A 161 -18.14 1.82 14.45
N GLN A 162 -19.00 2.51 13.69
CA GLN A 162 -19.30 2.13 12.30
C GLN A 162 -18.20 2.69 11.39
N MET A 163 -17.15 1.90 11.22
CA MET A 163 -15.95 2.28 10.48
C MET A 163 -16.10 1.96 9.00
N PRO A 164 -15.87 2.94 8.09
CA PRO A 164 -15.72 2.66 6.66
C PRO A 164 -14.65 1.60 6.41
N ILE A 165 -14.90 0.64 5.52
CA ILE A 165 -13.91 -0.41 5.19
C ILE A 165 -12.67 0.15 4.47
N VAL A 166 -12.78 1.35 3.90
CA VAL A 166 -11.68 2.17 3.36
C VAL A 166 -11.73 3.57 3.99
N THR A 167 -10.58 4.07 4.43
CA THR A 167 -10.48 5.34 5.20
C THR A 167 -9.45 6.29 4.63
N LEU A 168 -9.46 7.55 5.10
CA LEU A 168 -8.50 8.57 4.67
C LEU A 168 -7.28 8.64 5.58
N GLY A 169 -6.10 8.39 5.02
CA GLY A 169 -4.81 8.61 5.66
C GLY A 169 -4.18 9.93 5.24
N CYS A 170 -3.80 10.74 6.22
CA CYS A 170 -3.40 12.13 6.04
C CYS A 170 -1.88 12.35 5.92
N MET A 171 -1.13 11.29 5.63
CA MET A 171 0.33 11.27 5.53
C MET A 171 0.88 11.78 4.18
N ARG A 172 0.03 12.04 3.17
CA ARG A 172 0.49 12.34 1.80
C ARG A 172 0.11 13.73 1.29
N PHE A 173 -0.77 14.46 1.96
CA PHE A 173 -1.19 15.80 1.52
C PHE A 173 -0.46 16.95 2.20
N GLN A 174 0.26 16.71 3.31
CA GLN A 174 0.96 17.76 4.03
C GLN A 174 1.98 18.46 3.13
N GLN A 175 2.16 19.75 3.35
CA GLN A 175 3.13 20.54 2.61
C GLN A 175 4.57 20.07 2.86
N THR A 176 4.89 19.72 4.10
CA THR A 176 6.26 19.38 4.51
C THR A 176 6.26 18.36 5.64
N TRP A 177 7.32 17.56 5.70
CA TRP A 177 7.67 16.69 6.83
C TRP A 177 8.47 17.41 7.92
N ASN A 178 8.87 18.66 7.69
CA ASN A 178 9.79 19.43 8.52
C ASN A 178 11.14 18.72 8.76
N ARG A 179 11.60 17.90 7.79
CA ARG A 179 12.89 17.18 7.88
C ARG A 179 14.00 17.98 7.21
N GLY A 180 14.88 18.59 8.00
CA GLY A 180 16.11 19.24 7.52
C GLY A 180 15.96 20.62 6.89
N GLY A 181 14.74 21.07 6.58
CA GLY A 181 14.42 22.44 6.14
C GLY A 181 13.92 23.35 7.27
N LYS A 182 13.63 24.62 6.97
CA LYS A 182 12.97 25.54 7.92
C LYS A 182 11.55 25.02 8.18
N PRO A 183 11.19 24.69 9.43
CA PRO A 183 9.89 24.11 9.71
C PRO A 183 8.75 25.08 9.38
N VAL A 184 7.68 24.55 8.82
CA VAL A 184 6.39 25.24 8.69
C VAL A 184 5.66 25.08 10.02
N THR A 185 5.50 26.20 10.73
CA THR A 185 4.97 26.23 12.10
C THR A 185 3.68 27.03 12.23
N SER A 186 3.23 27.71 11.18
CA SER A 186 1.96 28.44 11.13
C SER A 186 1.26 28.30 9.77
N MET A 187 -0.05 28.55 9.76
CA MET A 187 -0.87 28.53 8.53
C MET A 187 -0.45 29.61 7.52
N GLU A 188 0.16 30.71 7.95
CA GLU A 188 0.69 31.77 7.05
C GLU A 188 1.79 31.26 6.12
N GLN A 189 2.47 30.18 6.50
CA GLN A 189 3.54 29.55 5.72
C GLN A 189 3.02 28.40 4.83
N VAL A 190 1.75 28.01 4.99
CA VAL A 190 1.12 26.98 4.16
C VAL A 190 0.69 27.61 2.85
N GLN A 191 1.13 27.04 1.73
CA GLN A 191 0.75 27.46 0.39
C GLN A 191 -0.76 27.23 0.19
N THR A 192 -1.44 28.21 -0.39
CA THR A 192 -2.88 28.15 -0.66
C THR A 192 -3.26 26.88 -1.43
N GLU A 193 -2.50 26.51 -2.47
CA GLU A 193 -2.75 25.30 -3.27
C GLU A 193 -2.66 24.01 -2.45
N CYS A 194 -1.73 23.92 -1.47
CA CYS A 194 -1.68 22.77 -0.54
C CYS A 194 -2.98 22.65 0.25
N GLN A 195 -3.45 23.77 0.78
CA GLN A 195 -4.61 23.81 1.66
C GLN A 195 -5.91 23.56 0.89
N GLU A 196 -6.08 24.16 -0.29
CA GLU A 196 -7.21 23.91 -1.19
C GLU A 196 -7.26 22.44 -1.62
N ASN A 197 -6.12 21.85 -1.97
CA ASN A 197 -6.05 20.43 -2.31
C ASN A 197 -6.47 19.55 -1.13
N LEU A 198 -6.06 19.86 0.10
CA LEU A 198 -6.53 19.15 1.29
C LEU A 198 -8.04 19.27 1.46
N VAL A 199 -8.59 20.49 1.38
CA VAL A 199 -10.05 20.70 1.46
C VAL A 199 -10.78 19.87 0.41
N ASN A 200 -10.28 19.85 -0.83
CA ASN A 200 -10.86 19.04 -1.92
C ASN A 200 -10.76 17.53 -1.65
N ILE A 201 -9.66 17.05 -1.04
CA ILE A 201 -9.52 15.66 -0.61
C ILE A 201 -10.58 15.32 0.45
N LEU A 202 -10.75 16.17 1.47
CA LEU A 202 -11.73 15.93 2.54
C LEU A 202 -13.16 15.94 2.00
N LYS A 203 -13.51 16.92 1.14
CA LYS A 203 -14.82 16.98 0.48
C LYS A 203 -15.08 15.73 -0.36
N HIS A 204 -14.09 15.29 -1.14
CA HIS A 204 -14.22 14.07 -1.96
C HIS A 204 -14.35 12.80 -1.10
N ALA A 205 -13.59 12.69 0.00
CA ALA A 205 -13.71 11.57 0.93
C ALA A 205 -15.13 11.49 1.54
N LEU A 206 -15.67 12.62 2.00
CA LEU A 206 -17.03 12.70 2.55
C LEU A 206 -18.11 12.44 1.49
N HIS A 207 -17.92 12.92 0.26
CA HIS A 207 -18.77 12.58 -0.89
C HIS A 207 -18.81 11.07 -1.16
N CYS A 208 -17.72 10.36 -0.87
CA CYS A 208 -17.63 8.91 -0.94
C CYS A 208 -18.16 8.18 0.32
N GLY A 209 -18.66 8.91 1.32
CA GLY A 209 -19.09 8.36 2.62
C GLY A 209 -17.94 7.90 3.52
N VAL A 210 -16.71 8.30 3.19
CA VAL A 210 -15.51 8.05 4.00
C VAL A 210 -15.40 9.15 5.05
N ASN A 211 -15.84 8.84 6.27
CA ASN A 211 -15.89 9.79 7.38
C ASN A 211 -14.82 9.55 8.47
N HIS A 212 -13.85 8.66 8.23
CA HIS A 212 -12.69 8.48 9.10
C HIS A 212 -11.47 9.20 8.52
N ILE A 213 -10.91 10.13 9.31
CA ILE A 213 -9.76 10.96 8.97
C ILE A 213 -8.63 10.63 9.94
N GLU A 214 -7.54 10.07 9.42
CA GLU A 214 -6.39 9.62 10.19
C GLU A 214 -5.17 10.49 9.98
N THR A 215 -4.65 11.09 11.05
CA THR A 215 -3.40 11.86 11.05
C THR A 215 -2.47 11.44 12.20
N ALA A 216 -1.35 12.14 12.34
CA ALA A 216 -0.41 11.99 13.44
C ALA A 216 0.43 13.25 13.63
N LEU A 217 0.93 13.46 14.86
CA LEU A 217 1.95 14.47 15.18
C LEU A 217 3.20 14.35 14.30
N GLY A 218 3.53 13.13 13.87
CA GLY A 218 4.68 12.84 13.01
C GLY A 218 4.51 13.23 11.55
N TYR A 219 3.31 13.61 11.12
CA TYR A 219 3.01 13.90 9.71
C TYR A 219 3.24 15.37 9.36
N GLY A 220 4.31 15.96 9.91
CA GLY A 220 4.71 17.33 9.63
C GLY A 220 3.60 18.34 9.93
N THR A 221 3.10 19.03 8.89
CA THR A 221 2.05 20.06 9.00
C THR A 221 0.62 19.52 9.03
N SER A 222 0.43 18.19 8.96
CA SER A 222 -0.89 17.57 8.75
C SER A 222 -1.96 18.00 9.75
N GLU A 223 -1.71 17.93 11.07
CA GLU A 223 -2.73 18.27 12.09
C GLU A 223 -3.24 19.71 11.98
N MET A 224 -2.34 20.68 11.76
CA MET A 224 -2.69 22.09 11.64
C MET A 224 -3.50 22.37 10.36
N GLN A 225 -3.07 21.78 9.25
CA GLN A 225 -3.78 21.92 7.97
C GLN A 225 -5.16 21.26 8.01
N ILE A 226 -5.28 20.10 8.68
CA ILE A 226 -6.57 19.45 8.91
C ILE A 226 -7.47 20.33 9.77
N GLY A 227 -6.94 20.93 10.85
CA GLY A 227 -7.74 21.82 11.70
C GLY A 227 -8.38 22.98 10.91
N GLU A 228 -7.60 23.65 10.07
CA GLU A 228 -8.15 24.71 9.20
C GLU A 228 -9.13 24.17 8.16
N ALA A 229 -8.85 23.00 7.57
CA ALA A 229 -9.76 22.40 6.61
C ALA A 229 -11.09 21.99 7.26
N LEU A 230 -11.06 21.40 8.46
CA LEU A 230 -12.26 21.04 9.22
C LEU A 230 -13.12 22.27 9.50
N LYS A 231 -12.51 23.41 9.87
CA LYS A 231 -13.25 24.67 10.05
C LYS A 231 -14.01 25.06 8.78
N VAL A 232 -13.37 25.04 7.62
CA VAL A 232 -14.02 25.31 6.32
C VAL A 232 -15.19 24.34 6.09
N LEU A 233 -14.98 23.04 6.28
CA LEU A 233 -16.01 22.02 6.05
C LEU A 233 -17.23 22.20 6.98
N LEU A 234 -17.00 22.56 8.24
CA LEU A 234 -18.05 22.79 9.23
C LEU A 234 -18.82 24.09 8.95
N GLU A 235 -18.12 25.17 8.59
CA GLU A 235 -18.72 26.47 8.26
C GLU A 235 -19.54 26.42 6.97
N GLU A 236 -19.09 25.66 5.97
CA GLU A 236 -19.85 25.41 4.73
C GLU A 236 -21.01 24.43 4.92
N GLY A 237 -21.12 23.77 6.07
CA GLY A 237 -22.17 22.78 6.33
C GLY A 237 -22.00 21.47 5.57
N VAL A 238 -20.78 21.14 5.13
CA VAL A 238 -20.47 19.86 4.43
C VAL A 238 -20.69 18.67 5.36
N CYS A 239 -20.39 18.84 6.65
CA CYS A 239 -20.61 17.84 7.70
C CYS A 239 -20.73 18.53 9.07
N LYS A 240 -21.09 17.76 10.09
CA LYS A 240 -20.96 18.16 11.50
C LYS A 240 -19.80 17.43 12.15
N ARG A 241 -19.33 17.91 13.31
CA ARG A 241 -18.23 17.27 14.04
C ARG A 241 -18.56 15.83 14.39
N GLU A 242 -19.79 15.55 14.82
CA GLU A 242 -20.26 14.22 15.19
C GLU A 242 -20.40 13.24 14.01
N ASP A 243 -20.38 13.72 12.77
CA ASP A 243 -20.39 12.87 11.58
C ASP A 243 -19.00 12.27 11.29
N LEU A 244 -17.94 12.82 11.90
CA LEU A 244 -16.54 12.46 11.64
C LEU A 244 -15.97 11.56 12.72
N ILE A 245 -15.15 10.60 12.31
CA ILE A 245 -14.25 9.84 13.18
C ILE A 245 -12.85 10.42 12.97
N ILE A 246 -12.31 11.11 13.98
CA ILE A 246 -10.97 11.73 13.88
C ILE A 246 -9.96 10.91 14.68
N GLN A 247 -8.87 10.51 14.02
CA GLN A 247 -7.74 9.82 14.63
C GLN A 247 -6.46 10.66 14.58
N THR A 248 -5.77 10.79 15.71
CA THR A 248 -4.35 11.26 15.74
C THR A 248 -3.44 10.27 16.47
N LYS A 249 -2.12 10.48 16.39
CA LYS A 249 -1.10 9.64 17.03
C LYS A 249 0.05 10.46 17.59
N GLY A 250 0.49 10.11 18.80
CA GLY A 250 1.66 10.69 19.46
C GLY A 250 2.74 9.64 19.71
N PHE A 251 4.02 10.02 19.60
CA PHE A 251 5.15 9.13 19.89
C PHE A 251 5.52 9.19 21.38
N ILE A 252 6.17 8.13 21.84
CA ILE A 252 6.82 8.05 23.15
C ILE A 252 8.35 8.01 22.96
N THR A 253 9.09 8.43 23.97
CA THR A 253 10.56 8.38 23.98
C THR A 253 11.06 7.90 25.33
N SER A 254 12.31 7.46 25.41
CA SER A 254 12.93 6.97 26.65
C SER A 254 12.98 8.03 27.78
N THR A 255 12.87 9.31 27.44
CA THR A 255 12.90 10.44 28.37
C THR A 255 11.54 11.07 28.64
N MET A 256 10.48 10.61 27.97
CA MET A 256 9.13 11.15 28.09
C MET A 256 8.56 10.88 29.49
N SER A 257 8.07 11.91 30.18
CA SER A 257 7.25 11.70 31.39
C SER A 257 5.77 11.55 31.04
N LYS A 258 4.97 10.96 31.95
CA LYS A 258 3.51 10.91 31.83
C LYS A 258 2.90 12.30 31.58
N SER A 259 3.39 13.32 32.28
CA SER A 259 2.89 14.70 32.15
C SER A 259 3.22 15.29 30.77
N ASP A 260 4.44 15.06 30.28
CA ASP A 260 4.84 15.53 28.94
C ASP A 260 4.01 14.87 27.85
N PHE A 261 3.76 13.57 27.98
CA PHE A 261 2.95 12.83 27.03
C PHE A 261 1.50 13.34 27.01
N LYS A 262 0.89 13.52 28.20
CA LYS A 262 -0.46 14.12 28.32
C LYS A 262 -0.54 15.49 27.66
N ALA A 263 0.42 16.38 27.95
CA ALA A 263 0.48 17.73 27.37
C ALA A 263 0.64 17.70 25.84
N SER A 264 1.44 16.77 25.31
CA SER A 264 1.60 16.58 23.86
C SER A 264 0.27 16.18 23.21
N ILE A 265 -0.51 15.29 23.83
CA ILE A 265 -1.81 14.85 23.27
C ILE A 265 -2.81 16.01 23.24
N VAL A 266 -2.89 16.80 24.32
CA VAL A 266 -3.74 17.99 24.37
C VAL A 266 -3.39 18.98 23.26
N LYS A 267 -2.09 19.23 23.04
CA LYS A 267 -1.61 20.12 21.98
C LYS A 267 -1.97 19.64 20.57
N GLN A 268 -1.98 18.33 20.33
CA GLN A 268 -2.42 17.77 19.04
C GLN A 268 -3.92 18.04 18.81
N ILE A 269 -4.74 17.86 19.85
CA ILE A 269 -6.19 18.12 19.80
C ILE A 269 -6.44 19.62 19.54
N GLU A 270 -5.68 20.51 20.19
CA GLU A 270 -5.72 21.96 19.95
C GLU A 270 -5.33 22.34 18.51
N ARG A 271 -4.30 21.70 17.94
CA ARG A 271 -3.89 21.94 16.54
C ARG A 271 -4.96 21.54 15.53
N LEU A 272 -5.71 20.49 15.83
CA LEU A 272 -6.85 20.07 15.04
C LEU A 272 -8.06 21.01 15.22
N GLY A 273 -8.02 21.94 16.18
CA GLY A 273 -9.13 22.83 16.49
C GLY A 273 -10.34 22.10 17.06
N LEU A 274 -10.13 20.98 17.77
CA LEU A 274 -11.19 20.12 18.28
C LEU A 274 -11.25 20.11 19.81
N GLU A 275 -12.40 19.73 20.36
CA GLU A 275 -12.53 19.47 21.80
C GLU A 275 -12.12 18.04 22.18
N TYR A 276 -12.30 17.10 21.25
CA TYR A 276 -12.00 15.68 21.41
C TYR A 276 -11.61 15.02 20.08
N VAL A 277 -10.88 13.91 20.17
CA VAL A 277 -10.65 12.95 19.07
C VAL A 277 -11.34 11.62 19.39
N ASP A 278 -11.81 10.95 18.34
CA ASP A 278 -12.50 9.66 18.49
C ASP A 278 -11.50 8.53 18.77
N LEU A 279 -10.32 8.61 18.15
CA LEU A 279 -9.30 7.59 18.20
C LEU A 279 -7.94 8.24 18.50
N PHE A 280 -7.24 7.77 19.53
CA PHE A 280 -5.84 8.14 19.77
C PHE A 280 -4.94 6.91 19.78
N SER A 281 -3.90 6.92 18.95
CA SER A 281 -2.90 5.84 18.97
C SER A 281 -1.58 6.27 19.58
N VAL A 282 -0.99 5.39 20.40
CA VAL A 282 0.45 5.46 20.67
C VAL A 282 1.20 5.07 19.38
N HIS A 283 1.98 5.99 18.85
CA HIS A 283 2.64 5.82 17.56
C HIS A 283 3.99 5.13 17.72
N GLY A 284 4.22 4.08 16.94
CA GLY A 284 5.53 3.44 16.82
C GLY A 284 5.89 2.56 18.01
N VAL A 285 4.93 1.78 18.54
CA VAL A 285 5.20 0.74 19.54
C VAL A 285 5.97 -0.40 18.85
N ASN A 286 7.28 -0.20 18.71
CA ASN A 286 8.14 -0.98 17.79
C ASN A 286 9.16 -1.89 18.50
N THR A 287 9.29 -1.77 19.83
CA THR A 287 10.26 -2.53 20.63
C THR A 287 9.66 -2.91 21.98
N GLU A 288 10.25 -3.90 22.65
CA GLU A 288 9.87 -4.28 24.02
C GLU A 288 9.94 -3.10 25.00
N ASP A 289 10.97 -2.26 24.87
CA ASP A 289 11.13 -1.09 25.74
C ASP A 289 9.99 -0.06 25.53
N HIS A 290 9.46 0.07 24.30
CA HIS A 290 8.27 0.91 24.07
C HIS A 290 7.03 0.36 24.80
N VAL A 291 6.87 -0.97 24.85
CA VAL A 291 5.79 -1.61 25.63
C VAL A 291 6.03 -1.38 27.12
N ASP A 292 7.26 -1.54 27.60
CA ASP A 292 7.62 -1.30 29.00
C ASP A 292 7.28 0.13 29.42
N TRP A 293 7.74 1.15 28.68
CA TRP A 293 7.50 2.57 29.02
C TRP A 293 6.01 2.93 29.11
N LEU A 294 5.13 2.19 28.43
CA LEU A 294 3.69 2.41 28.55
C LEU A 294 3.14 2.04 29.93
N PHE A 295 3.69 1.00 30.57
CA PHE A 295 3.14 0.41 31.80
C PHE A 295 4.07 0.48 33.02
N ASP A 296 5.36 0.71 32.80
CA ASP A 296 6.40 0.93 33.82
C ASP A 296 7.57 1.72 33.20
N HIS A 297 7.56 3.04 33.40
CA HIS A 297 8.64 3.93 32.98
C HIS A 297 9.48 4.44 34.17
N GLY A 298 9.45 3.72 35.29
CA GLY A 298 10.12 4.11 36.53
C GLY A 298 9.62 5.46 37.06
N ASP A 299 10.54 6.38 37.32
CA ASP A 299 10.28 7.71 37.87
C ASP A 299 9.44 8.63 36.96
N LYS A 300 9.31 8.28 35.67
CA LYS A 300 8.53 9.02 34.67
C LYS A 300 7.03 8.69 34.70
N GLY A 301 6.67 7.63 35.42
CA GLY A 301 5.30 7.13 35.53
C GLY A 301 4.80 6.42 34.27
N ASN A 302 3.63 5.79 34.36
CA ASN A 302 3.08 5.00 33.26
C ASN A 302 2.51 5.91 32.18
N LEU A 303 3.03 5.82 30.96
CA LEU A 303 2.57 6.67 29.86
C LEU A 303 1.14 6.34 29.43
N ILE A 304 0.68 5.10 29.59
CA ILE A 304 -0.71 4.74 29.25
C ILE A 304 -1.74 5.46 30.13
N ASP A 305 -1.38 5.80 31.38
CA ASP A 305 -2.29 6.47 32.30
C ASP A 305 -2.58 7.91 31.86
N ALA A 306 -1.65 8.56 31.15
CA ALA A 306 -1.93 9.86 30.53
C ALA A 306 -3.10 9.80 29.54
N VAL A 307 -3.17 8.72 28.74
CA VAL A 307 -4.24 8.54 27.74
C VAL A 307 -5.55 8.15 28.42
N ARG A 308 -5.49 7.32 29.46
CA ARG A 308 -6.67 6.95 30.27
C ARG A 308 -7.30 8.17 30.95
N GLU A 309 -6.50 9.04 31.55
CA GLU A 309 -6.99 10.30 32.11
C GLU A 309 -7.66 11.19 31.04
N LEU A 310 -7.06 11.32 29.86
CA LEU A 310 -7.67 12.08 28.76
C LEU A 310 -8.97 11.45 28.25
N ARG A 311 -9.14 10.13 28.41
CA ARG A 311 -10.40 9.44 28.14
C ARG A 311 -11.46 9.77 29.18
N GLU A 312 -11.10 9.77 30.46
CA GLU A 312 -11.99 10.20 31.56
C GLU A 312 -12.41 11.67 31.42
N GLU A 313 -11.49 12.53 30.95
CA GLU A 313 -11.76 13.94 30.63
C GLU A 313 -12.58 14.13 29.34
N GLY A 314 -12.91 13.07 28.60
CA GLY A 314 -13.70 13.12 27.37
C GLY A 314 -12.95 13.64 26.14
N LYS A 315 -11.63 13.82 26.21
CA LYS A 315 -10.77 14.33 25.12
C LYS A 315 -10.38 13.23 24.12
N VAL A 316 -10.36 11.98 24.55
CA VAL A 316 -10.07 10.79 23.74
C VAL A 316 -11.17 9.77 23.97
N ARG A 317 -11.77 9.19 22.91
CA ARG A 317 -12.81 8.15 23.12
C ARG A 317 -12.25 6.73 23.20
N TRP A 318 -11.33 6.39 22.30
CA TRP A 318 -10.75 5.05 22.19
C TRP A 318 -9.23 5.12 22.06
N ILE A 319 -8.56 4.13 22.64
CA ILE A 319 -7.10 4.08 22.77
C ILE A 319 -6.58 2.93 21.91
N GLY A 320 -5.63 3.20 21.02
CA GLY A 320 -4.99 2.17 20.20
C GLY A 320 -3.48 2.33 20.16
N PHE A 321 -2.84 1.52 19.32
CA PHE A 321 -1.44 1.70 18.99
C PHE A 321 -1.18 1.43 17.51
N SER A 322 -0.10 2.03 16.99
CA SER A 322 0.39 1.83 15.63
C SER A 322 1.80 1.27 15.68
N THR A 323 2.13 0.33 14.80
CA THR A 323 3.36 -0.44 14.93
C THR A 323 4.00 -0.86 13.60
N HIS A 324 5.33 -0.92 13.62
CA HIS A 324 6.22 -1.56 12.65
C HIS A 324 7.08 -2.65 13.34
N ALA A 325 6.69 -3.07 14.55
CA ALA A 325 7.49 -4.00 15.34
C ALA A 325 7.60 -5.39 14.67
N PRO A 326 8.55 -6.20 15.13
CA PRO A 326 8.46 -7.65 15.03
C PRO A 326 7.14 -8.16 15.63
N ALA A 327 6.69 -9.31 15.13
CA ALA A 327 5.45 -9.96 15.47
C ALA A 327 5.31 -10.24 16.98
N HIS A 328 6.39 -10.66 17.66
CA HIS A 328 6.36 -10.98 19.10
C HIS A 328 6.10 -9.74 19.99
N THR A 329 6.66 -8.58 19.63
CA THR A 329 6.39 -7.32 20.34
C THR A 329 4.94 -6.89 20.15
N ILE A 330 4.37 -7.07 18.95
CA ILE A 330 2.95 -6.77 18.68
C ILE A 330 2.06 -7.67 19.52
N LYS A 331 2.36 -8.98 19.57
CA LYS A 331 1.65 -9.95 20.42
C LYS A 331 1.63 -9.48 21.86
N ARG A 332 2.80 -9.16 22.42
CA ARG A 332 2.92 -8.67 23.80
C ARG A 332 2.08 -7.41 24.04
N ALA A 333 2.10 -6.45 23.11
CA ALA A 333 1.28 -5.24 23.23
C ALA A 333 -0.23 -5.57 23.25
N ILE A 334 -0.70 -6.51 22.43
CA ILE A 334 -2.10 -6.97 22.43
C ILE A 334 -2.46 -7.66 23.75
N GLU A 335 -1.58 -8.53 24.28
CA GLU A 335 -1.82 -9.31 25.51
C GLU A 335 -1.92 -8.44 26.78
N THR A 336 -1.48 -7.18 26.73
CA THR A 336 -1.72 -6.21 27.82
C THR A 336 -3.20 -5.87 28.01
N ASP A 337 -4.04 -6.14 27.00
CA ASP A 337 -5.46 -5.80 26.93
C ASP A 337 -5.78 -4.30 27.17
N ALA A 338 -4.78 -3.43 27.01
CA ALA A 338 -4.90 -2.00 27.28
C ALA A 338 -5.43 -1.17 26.09
N PHE A 339 -5.58 -1.78 24.93
CA PHE A 339 -5.88 -1.11 23.66
C PHE A 339 -7.18 -1.63 23.04
N ASP A 340 -7.96 -0.71 22.48
CA ASP A 340 -9.23 -0.98 21.81
C ASP A 340 -9.04 -1.34 20.32
N TYR A 341 -7.92 -0.93 19.72
CA TYR A 341 -7.61 -1.18 18.31
C TYR A 341 -6.12 -1.12 17.98
N ILE A 342 -5.73 -1.66 16.82
CA ILE A 342 -4.36 -1.73 16.34
C ILE A 342 -4.24 -1.27 14.88
N ASN A 343 -3.21 -0.49 14.59
CA ASN A 343 -2.79 -0.12 13.23
C ASN A 343 -1.51 -0.87 12.86
N LEU A 344 -1.57 -1.77 11.88
CA LEU A 344 -0.41 -2.61 11.49
C LEU A 344 -0.32 -2.83 9.97
N HIS A 345 0.78 -3.42 9.52
CA HIS A 345 0.96 -3.85 8.13
C HIS A 345 0.61 -5.33 7.95
N TYR A 346 -0.26 -5.63 6.99
CA TYR A 346 -0.53 -6.99 6.54
C TYR A 346 -1.06 -6.96 5.11
N HIS A 347 -0.57 -7.85 4.25
CA HIS A 347 -0.81 -7.84 2.81
C HIS A 347 -0.81 -9.26 2.25
N PHE A 348 -1.29 -9.44 1.01
CA PHE A 348 -1.32 -10.75 0.35
C PHE A 348 0.08 -11.37 0.15
N GLU A 349 1.12 -10.55 0.21
CA GLU A 349 2.52 -10.94 0.13
C GLU A 349 3.08 -11.42 1.48
N GLY A 350 2.38 -11.19 2.59
CA GLY A 350 2.84 -11.44 3.94
C GLY A 350 3.00 -10.18 4.78
N SER A 351 3.90 -10.22 5.76
CA SER A 351 4.06 -9.14 6.75
C SER A 351 5.35 -8.34 6.49
N TYR A 352 5.24 -7.06 6.15
CA TYR A 352 6.38 -6.20 5.80
C TYR A 352 7.54 -6.24 6.82
N THR A 353 7.29 -6.01 8.11
CA THR A 353 8.31 -6.01 9.18
C THR A 353 8.39 -7.30 10.00
N ALA A 354 7.38 -8.17 9.89
CA ALA A 354 7.19 -9.34 10.75
C ALA A 354 7.27 -10.67 10.00
N SER A 355 7.71 -10.67 8.73
CA SER A 355 7.89 -11.92 7.96
C SER A 355 8.97 -12.78 8.61
N GLY A 356 8.59 -14.03 8.92
CA GLY A 356 9.49 -14.99 9.56
C GLY A 356 9.68 -14.81 11.06
N ASP A 357 9.08 -13.77 11.67
CA ASP A 357 9.18 -13.55 13.11
C ASP A 357 8.08 -14.30 13.87
N GLY A 358 8.49 -15.27 14.69
CA GLY A 358 7.58 -16.14 15.44
C GLY A 358 8.24 -17.41 16.01
N ASP A 359 7.71 -17.96 17.12
CA ASP A 359 8.03 -19.32 17.59
C ASP A 359 7.54 -20.38 16.58
N GLU A 360 7.84 -21.67 16.79
CA GLU A 360 7.65 -22.84 15.87
C GLU A 360 6.37 -22.88 14.99
N ASN A 361 5.32 -22.09 15.29
CA ASN A 361 4.04 -22.01 14.56
C ASN A 361 3.51 -20.57 14.28
N PHE A 362 4.29 -19.50 14.50
CA PHE A 362 3.75 -18.13 14.49
C PHE A 362 4.00 -17.39 13.15
N GLU A 363 2.94 -17.20 12.34
CA GLU A 363 2.98 -16.68 10.96
C GLU A 363 3.02 -15.13 10.87
N GLY A 364 3.87 -14.47 11.65
CA GLY A 364 4.01 -13.00 11.62
C GLY A 364 2.72 -12.27 12.02
N ASN A 365 2.30 -11.25 11.25
CA ASN A 365 1.15 -10.42 11.64
C ASN A 365 -0.21 -11.10 11.46
N LEU A 366 -0.30 -12.21 10.74
CA LEU A 366 -1.55 -12.97 10.66
C LEU A 366 -2.01 -13.45 12.04
N GLU A 367 -1.08 -13.99 12.83
CA GLU A 367 -1.37 -14.41 14.20
C GLU A 367 -1.70 -13.23 15.12
N ASN A 368 -1.05 -12.08 14.93
CA ASN A 368 -1.40 -10.87 15.66
C ASN A 368 -2.82 -10.37 15.33
N ILE A 369 -3.26 -10.49 14.07
CA ILE A 369 -4.64 -10.18 13.69
C ILE A 369 -5.62 -11.15 14.36
N ARG A 370 -5.33 -12.46 14.34
CA ARG A 370 -6.13 -13.47 15.04
C ARG A 370 -6.25 -13.16 16.52
N LEU A 371 -5.14 -12.83 17.17
CA LEU A 371 -5.10 -12.47 18.58
C LEU A 371 -5.88 -11.18 18.86
N ALA A 372 -5.68 -10.13 18.06
CA ALA A 372 -6.45 -8.90 18.15
C ALA A 372 -7.97 -9.19 18.05
N ASN A 373 -8.39 -10.08 17.15
CA ASN A 373 -9.80 -10.48 17.03
C ASN A 373 -10.32 -11.25 18.25
N LYS A 374 -9.50 -12.11 18.89
CA LYS A 374 -9.87 -12.79 20.15
C LYS A 374 -10.12 -11.78 21.28
N HIS A 375 -9.38 -10.69 21.29
CA HIS A 375 -9.57 -9.55 22.17
C HIS A 375 -10.66 -8.58 21.65
N ASP A 376 -11.39 -8.89 20.59
CA ASP A 376 -12.34 -7.97 19.95
C ASP A 376 -11.74 -6.58 19.65
N MET A 377 -10.45 -6.48 19.33
CA MET A 377 -9.84 -5.21 18.94
C MET A 377 -10.25 -4.84 17.50
N GLY A 378 -10.32 -3.54 17.22
CA GLY A 378 -10.40 -3.04 15.85
C GLY A 378 -9.08 -3.26 15.10
N VAL A 379 -9.14 -3.76 13.87
CA VAL A 379 -7.95 -4.03 13.03
C VAL A 379 -7.92 -3.06 11.84
N PHE A 380 -6.93 -2.18 11.84
CA PHE A 380 -6.68 -1.18 10.81
C PHE A 380 -5.39 -1.51 10.06
N ILE A 381 -5.46 -1.68 8.74
CA ILE A 381 -4.27 -1.91 7.91
C ILE A 381 -3.70 -0.60 7.36
N ILE A 382 -2.47 -0.29 7.77
CA ILE A 382 -1.70 0.86 7.27
C ILE A 382 -0.93 0.51 5.99
N SER A 383 -0.81 1.50 5.11
CA SER A 383 -0.10 1.41 3.82
C SER A 383 -0.44 0.17 2.97
N PRO A 384 -1.73 -0.20 2.79
CA PRO A 384 -2.13 -1.37 2.02
C PRO A 384 -1.58 -1.34 0.58
N TYR A 385 -1.47 -0.15 -0.01
CA TYR A 385 -1.03 0.02 -1.41
C TYR A 385 0.48 0.20 -1.56
N ASP A 386 1.13 0.98 -0.69
CA ASP A 386 2.58 1.25 -0.80
C ASP A 386 3.45 0.12 -0.27
N LYS A 387 3.09 -0.43 0.89
CA LYS A 387 3.84 -1.51 1.55
C LYS A 387 3.36 -2.90 1.11
N GLY A 388 2.19 -3.00 0.49
CA GLY A 388 1.72 -4.21 -0.21
C GLY A 388 2.13 -4.23 -1.68
N GLY A 389 3.38 -3.86 -1.99
CA GLY A 389 3.92 -4.04 -3.35
C GLY A 389 3.67 -2.91 -4.34
N ARG A 390 3.45 -1.66 -3.89
CA ARG A 390 3.17 -0.49 -4.77
C ARG A 390 2.06 -0.78 -5.78
N LEU A 391 0.88 -1.13 -5.29
CA LEU A 391 -0.28 -1.47 -6.14
C LEU A 391 -0.71 -0.34 -7.07
N TYR A 392 -0.34 0.91 -6.76
CA TYR A 392 -0.54 2.07 -7.63
C TYR A 392 0.46 2.16 -8.80
N ALA A 393 1.55 1.40 -8.75
CA ALA A 393 2.55 1.26 -9.78
C ALA A 393 2.96 -0.21 -9.95
N PRO A 394 2.01 -1.10 -10.33
CA PRO A 394 2.24 -2.53 -10.32
C PRO A 394 3.19 -2.95 -11.44
N SER A 395 3.82 -4.12 -11.27
CA SER A 395 4.56 -4.78 -12.33
C SER A 395 3.63 -5.31 -13.43
N ASN A 396 4.20 -5.63 -14.60
CA ASN A 396 3.46 -6.32 -15.65
C ASN A 396 2.95 -7.70 -15.19
N LEU A 397 3.76 -8.45 -14.43
CA LEU A 397 3.37 -9.77 -13.93
C LEU A 397 2.18 -9.71 -12.95
N LEU A 398 2.17 -8.74 -12.04
CA LEU A 398 1.06 -8.60 -11.10
C LEU A 398 -0.24 -8.23 -11.85
N ARG A 399 -0.17 -7.33 -12.83
CA ARG A 399 -1.35 -7.02 -13.67
C ARG A 399 -1.81 -8.22 -14.49
N GLU A 400 -0.90 -8.99 -15.04
CA GLU A 400 -1.21 -10.23 -15.77
C GLU A 400 -1.95 -11.25 -14.88
N LEU A 401 -1.55 -11.34 -13.61
CA LEU A 401 -2.19 -12.24 -12.66
C LEU A 401 -3.61 -11.80 -12.26
N THR A 402 -3.91 -10.50 -12.29
CA THR A 402 -5.22 -9.98 -11.83
C THR A 402 -6.20 -9.68 -12.97
N LEU A 403 -5.71 -9.43 -14.19
CA LEU A 403 -6.54 -9.11 -15.34
C LEU A 403 -7.03 -10.36 -16.08
N PRO A 404 -8.23 -10.34 -16.70
CA PRO A 404 -9.11 -9.18 -16.89
C PRO A 404 -10.08 -8.88 -15.75
N GLU A 405 -10.05 -9.65 -14.65
CA GLU A 405 -11.05 -9.58 -13.59
C GLU A 405 -10.97 -8.28 -12.78
N MET A 406 -9.76 -7.85 -12.40
CA MET A 406 -9.55 -6.66 -11.58
C MET A 406 -8.14 -6.07 -11.70
N GLU A 407 -7.98 -4.81 -11.32
CA GLU A 407 -6.64 -4.19 -11.17
C GLU A 407 -6.01 -4.57 -9.81
N PRO A 408 -4.67 -4.47 -9.69
CA PRO A 408 -3.97 -4.86 -8.45
C PRO A 408 -4.42 -4.12 -7.18
N ILE A 409 -4.79 -2.83 -7.26
CA ILE A 409 -5.35 -2.09 -6.11
C ILE A 409 -6.64 -2.75 -5.61
N GLU A 410 -7.51 -3.16 -6.52
CA GLU A 410 -8.77 -3.81 -6.18
C GLU A 410 -8.50 -5.19 -5.60
N PHE A 411 -7.67 -6.01 -6.26
CA PHE A 411 -7.29 -7.33 -5.74
C PHE A 411 -6.71 -7.25 -4.31
N GLY A 412 -5.74 -6.37 -4.08
CA GLY A 412 -5.12 -6.21 -2.77
C GLY A 412 -6.11 -5.74 -1.70
N SER A 413 -7.09 -4.91 -2.06
CA SER A 413 -8.14 -4.47 -1.12
C SER A 413 -9.11 -5.60 -0.79
N LEU A 414 -9.61 -6.31 -1.82
CA LEU A 414 -10.54 -7.43 -1.65
C LEU A 414 -9.89 -8.59 -0.90
N TRP A 415 -8.60 -8.86 -1.14
CA TRP A 415 -7.86 -9.88 -0.40
C TRP A 415 -7.86 -9.60 1.10
N LEU A 416 -7.71 -8.33 1.52
CA LEU A 416 -7.76 -7.94 2.93
C LEU A 416 -9.18 -8.05 3.51
N TRP A 417 -10.21 -7.62 2.78
CA TRP A 417 -11.59 -7.65 3.28
C TRP A 417 -12.21 -9.06 3.29
N TYR A 418 -11.85 -9.92 2.32
CA TYR A 418 -12.29 -11.32 2.28
C TYR A 418 -11.40 -12.26 3.10
N HIS A 419 -10.34 -11.74 3.71
CA HIS A 419 -9.34 -12.52 4.45
C HIS A 419 -9.94 -13.45 5.53
N LYS A 420 -11.09 -13.06 6.08
CA LYS A 420 -11.90 -13.80 7.07
C LYS A 420 -12.17 -15.27 6.68
N GLU A 421 -12.06 -15.62 5.40
CA GLU A 421 -12.59 -16.89 4.86
C GLU A 421 -11.51 -17.89 4.40
N HIS A 422 -10.22 -17.63 4.63
CA HIS A 422 -9.15 -18.50 4.11
C HIS A 422 -8.86 -19.77 4.93
N LYS A 423 -9.43 -19.91 6.13
CA LYS A 423 -9.48 -21.19 6.88
C LYS A 423 -10.79 -21.31 7.64
N GLU A 424 -11.56 -22.36 7.34
CA GLU A 424 -12.81 -22.68 8.03
C GLU A 424 -12.53 -22.88 9.54
N GLY A 425 -13.23 -22.14 10.39
CA GLY A 425 -13.13 -22.24 11.86
C GLY A 425 -12.17 -21.28 12.56
N ASP A 426 -11.40 -20.45 11.85
CA ASP A 426 -10.44 -19.49 12.47
C ASP A 426 -10.28 -18.18 11.66
N PRO A 427 -11.28 -17.28 11.68
CA PRO A 427 -11.29 -16.07 10.86
C PRO A 427 -10.37 -14.95 11.38
N ALA A 428 -9.42 -14.52 10.57
CA ALA A 428 -8.66 -13.28 10.76
C ALA A 428 -9.40 -12.11 10.07
N ARG A 429 -10.18 -11.35 10.86
CA ARG A 429 -10.96 -10.21 10.40
C ARG A 429 -10.12 -8.93 10.38
N ILE A 430 -10.14 -8.27 9.23
CA ILE A 430 -9.67 -6.90 9.05
C ILE A 430 -10.90 -5.99 8.98
N ASP A 431 -10.91 -4.91 9.76
CA ASP A 431 -12.07 -4.02 9.83
C ASP A 431 -11.94 -2.87 8.82
N THR A 432 -10.72 -2.35 8.61
CA THR A 432 -10.52 -1.25 7.67
C THR A 432 -9.11 -1.17 7.10
N ILE A 433 -8.97 -0.53 5.95
CA ILE A 433 -7.71 -0.21 5.29
C ILE A 433 -7.64 1.29 4.98
N VAL A 434 -6.43 1.83 4.83
CA VAL A 434 -6.23 3.28 4.60
C VAL A 434 -5.78 3.61 3.17
N CYS A 435 -6.41 4.62 2.56
CA CYS A 435 -5.89 5.29 1.39
C CYS A 435 -5.12 6.55 1.82
N GLY A 436 -3.80 6.53 1.64
CA GLY A 436 -2.96 7.71 1.83
C GLY A 436 -3.05 8.65 0.61
N ALA A 437 -4.07 9.51 0.58
CA ALA A 437 -4.37 10.33 -0.58
C ALA A 437 -3.52 11.61 -0.62
N ALA A 438 -2.95 11.90 -1.79
CA ALA A 438 -2.22 13.13 -2.05
C ALA A 438 -3.03 14.15 -2.88
N ARG A 439 -4.10 13.67 -3.52
CA ARG A 439 -5.08 14.40 -4.34
C ARG A 439 -6.42 13.64 -4.37
N PRO A 440 -7.56 14.26 -4.74
CA PRO A 440 -8.87 13.60 -4.72
C PRO A 440 -8.93 12.29 -5.52
N SER A 441 -8.32 12.25 -6.71
CA SER A 441 -8.37 11.08 -7.59
C SER A 441 -7.63 9.85 -7.05
N ASP A 442 -6.84 9.97 -5.98
CA ASP A 442 -6.22 8.81 -5.32
C ASP A 442 -7.24 7.93 -4.59
N PHE A 443 -8.44 8.45 -4.30
CA PHE A 443 -9.54 7.69 -3.72
C PHE A 443 -10.32 6.84 -4.71
N ASP A 444 -10.33 7.22 -5.99
CA ASP A 444 -11.31 6.69 -6.95
C ASP A 444 -11.28 5.15 -7.01
N GLN A 445 -10.11 4.55 -7.23
CA GLN A 445 -10.00 3.08 -7.27
C GLN A 445 -10.23 2.39 -5.92
N PRO A 446 -9.64 2.84 -4.79
CA PRO A 446 -9.97 2.30 -3.47
C PRO A 446 -11.47 2.34 -3.12
N VAL A 447 -12.16 3.44 -3.46
CA VAL A 447 -13.60 3.60 -3.21
C VAL A 447 -14.41 2.69 -4.13
N LEU A 448 -14.09 2.64 -5.43
CA LEU A 448 -14.75 1.74 -6.36
C LEU A 448 -14.59 0.27 -5.94
N ALA A 449 -13.39 -0.13 -5.49
CA ALA A 449 -13.15 -1.46 -4.93
C ALA A 449 -14.01 -1.71 -3.68
N ALA A 450 -14.11 -0.74 -2.77
CA ALA A 450 -14.97 -0.85 -1.58
C ALA A 450 -16.45 -1.01 -1.95
N LEU A 451 -16.96 -0.24 -2.91
CA LEU A 451 -18.34 -0.37 -3.40
C LEU A 451 -18.57 -1.73 -4.08
N ARG A 452 -17.60 -2.22 -4.87
CA ARG A 452 -17.69 -3.53 -5.51
C ARG A 452 -17.60 -4.70 -4.53
N SER A 453 -16.89 -4.55 -3.41
CA SER A 453 -16.62 -5.62 -2.44
C SER A 453 -17.87 -6.29 -1.85
N VAL A 454 -19.03 -5.66 -1.93
CA VAL A 454 -20.31 -6.23 -1.45
C VAL A 454 -21.14 -6.89 -2.55
N THR A 455 -20.61 -6.94 -3.78
CA THR A 455 -21.29 -7.54 -4.93
C THR A 455 -20.88 -9.00 -5.14
N ALA A 456 -21.82 -9.83 -5.58
CA ALA A 456 -21.53 -11.24 -5.91
C ALA A 456 -20.50 -11.38 -7.05
N GLY A 457 -20.53 -10.47 -8.03
CA GLY A 457 -19.59 -10.47 -9.15
C GLY A 457 -18.15 -10.23 -8.69
N ALA A 458 -17.92 -9.27 -7.80
CA ALA A 458 -16.58 -9.01 -7.26
C ALA A 458 -16.02 -10.21 -6.49
N ARG A 459 -16.88 -10.99 -5.81
CA ARG A 459 -16.43 -12.21 -5.15
C ARG A 459 -16.01 -13.29 -6.13
N GLN A 460 -16.79 -13.50 -7.21
CA GLN A 460 -16.43 -14.45 -8.26
C GLN A 460 -15.12 -14.08 -8.95
N ASP A 461 -14.97 -12.80 -9.31
CA ASP A 461 -13.74 -12.25 -9.90
C ASP A 461 -12.55 -12.48 -8.97
N PHE A 462 -12.71 -12.23 -7.67
CA PHE A 462 -11.66 -12.45 -6.67
C PHE A 462 -11.23 -13.91 -6.61
N GLU A 463 -12.15 -14.87 -6.56
CA GLU A 463 -11.81 -16.29 -6.48
C GLU A 463 -11.05 -16.77 -7.73
N VAL A 464 -11.36 -16.22 -8.91
CA VAL A 464 -10.63 -16.52 -10.15
C VAL A 464 -9.18 -16.05 -10.04
N VAL A 465 -8.96 -14.79 -9.63
CA VAL A 465 -7.62 -14.22 -9.48
C VAL A 465 -6.84 -14.90 -8.37
N HIS A 466 -7.49 -15.13 -7.22
CA HIS A 466 -6.88 -15.78 -6.07
C HIS A 466 -6.40 -17.18 -6.42
N ARG A 467 -7.22 -18.00 -7.10
CA ARG A 467 -6.82 -19.32 -7.59
C ARG A 467 -5.61 -19.25 -8.53
N ARG A 468 -5.61 -18.31 -9.50
CA ARG A 468 -4.49 -18.11 -10.43
C ARG A 468 -3.18 -17.80 -9.71
N ILE A 469 -3.25 -16.98 -8.65
CA ILE A 469 -2.09 -16.66 -7.81
C ILE A 469 -1.62 -17.88 -7.01
N GLN A 470 -2.53 -18.70 -6.46
CA GLN A 470 -2.15 -19.93 -5.76
C GLN A 470 -1.50 -20.95 -6.70
N GLU A 471 -2.06 -21.16 -7.91
CA GLU A 471 -1.49 -22.03 -8.94
C GLU A 471 -0.08 -21.59 -9.34
N ARG A 472 0.14 -20.27 -9.52
CA ARG A 472 1.48 -19.73 -9.74
C ARG A 472 2.40 -20.01 -8.56
N LYS A 473 1.92 -19.84 -7.32
CA LYS A 473 2.73 -20.04 -6.11
C LYS A 473 3.27 -21.45 -6.05
N GLU A 474 2.42 -22.44 -6.31
CA GLU A 474 2.82 -23.85 -6.38
C GLU A 474 3.78 -24.10 -7.55
N THR A 475 3.56 -23.49 -8.71
CA THR A 475 4.44 -23.64 -9.88
C THR A 475 5.84 -23.06 -9.64
N VAL A 476 5.94 -21.86 -9.09
CA VAL A 476 7.21 -21.13 -8.92
C VAL A 476 8.00 -21.67 -7.73
N PHE A 477 7.31 -22.04 -6.65
CA PHE A 477 7.95 -22.39 -5.40
C PHE A 477 7.89 -23.87 -5.04
N GLY A 478 6.93 -24.61 -5.59
CA GLY A 478 6.54 -25.91 -5.04
C GLY A 478 5.79 -25.75 -3.71
N LYS A 479 5.02 -26.77 -3.37
CA LYS A 479 4.17 -26.78 -2.16
C LYS A 479 5.00 -26.59 -0.87
N ASP A 480 6.13 -27.28 -0.76
CA ASP A 480 6.95 -27.27 0.45
C ASP A 480 7.45 -25.87 0.82
N TRP A 481 7.96 -25.10 -0.15
CA TRP A 481 8.40 -23.74 0.12
C TRP A 481 7.23 -22.79 0.33
N ALA A 482 6.16 -22.94 -0.46
CA ALA A 482 4.96 -22.13 -0.34
C ALA A 482 4.33 -22.15 1.07
N GLU A 483 4.50 -23.26 1.79
CA GLU A 483 3.95 -23.47 3.14
C GLU A 483 4.96 -23.23 4.27
N SER A 484 6.27 -23.29 4.02
CA SER A 484 7.27 -23.32 5.11
C SER A 484 8.39 -22.30 5.04
N TRP A 485 8.42 -21.42 4.03
CA TRP A 485 9.54 -20.48 3.85
C TRP A 485 9.75 -19.55 5.05
N GLN A 486 8.71 -19.22 5.82
CA GLN A 486 8.80 -18.32 6.97
C GLN A 486 9.44 -18.99 8.21
N VAL A 487 9.49 -20.31 8.27
CA VAL A 487 9.83 -21.04 9.50
C VAL A 487 11.30 -20.83 9.87
N GLY A 488 11.53 -20.35 11.10
CA GLY A 488 12.86 -20.21 11.68
C GLY A 488 13.71 -19.07 11.13
N LEU A 489 13.12 -18.16 10.31
CA LEU A 489 13.89 -17.04 9.75
C LEU A 489 14.17 -15.97 10.82
N PRO A 490 15.43 -15.63 11.11
CA PRO A 490 15.73 -14.60 12.09
C PRO A 490 15.40 -13.19 11.56
N ASN A 491 15.17 -12.28 12.51
CA ASN A 491 15.14 -10.84 12.26
C ASN A 491 16.35 -10.17 12.95
N TYR A 492 16.51 -8.86 12.76
CA TYR A 492 17.62 -8.09 13.31
C TYR A 492 17.84 -8.25 14.83
N SER A 493 16.79 -8.46 15.61
CA SER A 493 16.89 -8.64 17.07
C SER A 493 17.43 -10.02 17.47
N HIS A 494 17.32 -11.01 16.60
CA HIS A 494 17.89 -12.36 16.76
C HIS A 494 19.35 -12.46 16.28
N SER A 495 19.85 -11.44 15.57
CA SER A 495 21.24 -11.32 15.11
C SER A 495 21.98 -10.22 15.91
N PRO A 496 22.41 -10.48 17.15
CA PRO A 496 22.85 -9.43 18.09
C PRO A 496 24.06 -8.62 17.62
N GLN A 497 24.89 -9.15 16.73
CA GLN A 497 26.09 -8.48 16.21
C GLN A 497 25.89 -7.85 14.83
N ARG A 498 25.13 -8.49 13.91
CA ARG A 498 25.01 -8.04 12.52
C ARG A 498 23.67 -7.41 12.19
N GLY A 499 22.63 -7.69 12.98
CA GLY A 499 21.29 -7.20 12.74
C GLY A 499 20.68 -7.70 11.44
N SER A 500 21.05 -8.89 10.95
CA SER A 500 20.59 -9.36 9.64
C SER A 500 19.07 -9.53 9.59
N GLN A 501 18.44 -8.92 8.58
CA GLN A 501 16.99 -8.97 8.39
C GLN A 501 16.58 -10.07 7.40
N VAL A 502 16.88 -11.33 7.75
CA VAL A 502 16.73 -12.50 6.86
C VAL A 502 15.29 -12.69 6.41
N GLY A 503 14.33 -12.64 7.34
CA GLY A 503 12.90 -12.76 7.04
C GLY A 503 12.43 -11.79 5.94
N ASN A 504 12.92 -10.54 5.96
CA ASN A 504 12.58 -9.55 4.94
C ASN A 504 13.27 -9.85 3.61
N MET A 505 14.54 -10.29 3.59
CA MET A 505 15.22 -10.66 2.35
C MET A 505 14.54 -11.84 1.64
N VAL A 506 14.14 -12.88 2.37
CA VAL A 506 13.42 -14.03 1.79
C VAL A 506 12.02 -13.60 1.31
N TRP A 507 11.35 -12.72 2.05
CA TRP A 507 10.08 -12.13 1.61
C TRP A 507 10.22 -11.34 0.30
N LEU A 508 11.26 -10.51 0.16
CA LEU A 508 11.54 -9.77 -1.07
C LEU A 508 11.86 -10.68 -2.26
N TYR A 509 12.60 -11.77 -2.03
CA TYR A 509 12.80 -12.81 -3.04
C TYR A 509 11.46 -13.38 -3.51
N ASN A 510 10.56 -13.67 -2.57
CA ASN A 510 9.25 -14.20 -2.91
C ASN A 510 8.41 -13.18 -3.69
N ALA A 511 8.42 -11.89 -3.29
CA ALA A 511 7.69 -10.81 -3.97
C ALA A 511 8.16 -10.61 -5.42
N ILE A 512 9.47 -10.65 -5.67
CA ILE A 512 10.03 -10.55 -7.04
C ILE A 512 9.60 -11.74 -7.89
N ASN A 513 9.79 -12.97 -7.39
CA ASN A 513 9.54 -14.16 -8.20
C ASN A 513 8.03 -14.44 -8.42
N MET A 514 7.18 -14.12 -7.44
CA MET A 514 5.72 -14.28 -7.57
C MET A 514 5.07 -13.20 -8.39
N PHE A 515 5.42 -11.94 -8.11
CA PHE A 515 4.65 -10.81 -8.57
C PHE A 515 5.47 -9.85 -9.40
N GLY A 516 6.77 -10.09 -9.63
CA GLY A 516 7.62 -9.22 -10.42
C GLY A 516 7.86 -7.86 -9.77
N LEU A 517 7.76 -7.78 -8.45
CA LEU A 517 7.83 -6.53 -7.70
C LEU A 517 9.27 -6.07 -7.46
N PHE A 518 10.02 -5.96 -8.56
CA PHE A 518 11.44 -5.66 -8.54
C PHE A 518 11.74 -4.23 -8.06
N ASP A 519 11.10 -3.20 -8.63
CA ASP A 519 11.31 -1.81 -8.21
C ASP A 519 10.94 -1.60 -6.73
N PHE A 520 9.87 -2.25 -6.28
CA PHE A 520 9.48 -2.28 -4.88
C PHE A 520 10.57 -2.92 -4.01
N ALA A 521 11.01 -4.12 -4.36
CA ALA A 521 12.01 -4.85 -3.60
C ALA A 521 13.37 -4.13 -3.58
N LYS A 522 13.77 -3.52 -4.69
CA LYS A 522 14.98 -2.71 -4.81
C LYS A 522 14.98 -1.57 -3.81
N ASP A 523 13.88 -0.83 -3.71
CA ASP A 523 13.77 0.29 -2.77
C ASP A 523 13.72 -0.16 -1.31
N ARG A 524 13.04 -1.27 -1.01
CA ARG A 524 13.03 -1.85 0.35
C ARG A 524 14.43 -2.35 0.74
N TYR A 525 15.08 -3.12 -0.11
CA TYR A 525 16.41 -3.64 0.15
C TYR A 525 17.46 -2.51 0.23
N GLY A 526 17.32 -1.45 -0.56
CA GLY A 526 18.17 -0.26 -0.49
C GLY A 526 18.21 0.38 0.91
N THR A 527 17.10 0.31 1.67
CA THR A 527 17.08 0.76 3.07
C THR A 527 17.97 -0.13 3.95
N LEU A 528 17.92 -1.46 3.79
CA LEU A 528 18.78 -2.39 4.53
C LEU A 528 20.26 -2.20 4.19
N VAL A 529 20.58 -1.92 2.92
CA VAL A 529 21.94 -1.58 2.49
C VAL A 529 22.40 -0.27 3.14
N GLY A 530 21.53 0.74 3.19
CA GLY A 530 21.80 2.00 3.89
C GLY A 530 22.05 1.79 5.39
N ASN A 531 21.21 0.99 6.05
CA ASN A 531 21.38 0.62 7.45
C ASN A 531 22.71 -0.09 7.70
N SER A 532 23.10 -1.01 6.81
CA SER A 532 24.34 -1.79 6.93
C SER A 532 25.59 -0.91 6.99
N ARG A 533 25.58 0.26 6.34
CA ARG A 533 26.71 1.22 6.38
C ARG A 533 26.86 1.91 7.75
N ASN A 534 25.77 2.01 8.49
CA ASN A 534 25.69 2.72 9.77
C ASN A 534 25.59 1.76 10.97
N TRP A 535 25.58 0.44 10.73
CA TRP A 535 25.49 -0.57 11.76
C TRP A 535 26.85 -0.79 12.41
N ASP A 536 26.94 -0.53 13.71
CA ASP A 536 28.14 -0.76 14.52
C ASP A 536 28.11 -2.17 15.10
N LYS A 537 28.97 -3.04 14.56
CA LYS A 537 29.08 -4.45 14.97
C LYS A 537 29.56 -4.63 16.41
N ASN A 538 30.06 -3.59 17.07
CA ASN A 538 30.49 -3.63 18.48
C ASN A 538 29.36 -3.26 19.45
N LYS A 539 28.22 -2.81 18.93
CA LYS A 539 27.05 -2.45 19.72
C LYS A 539 25.99 -3.53 19.61
N SER A 540 25.18 -3.66 20.66
CA SER A 540 23.96 -4.47 20.60
C SER A 540 22.99 -3.94 19.52
N TRP A 541 22.06 -4.79 19.09
CA TRP A 541 21.00 -4.34 18.17
C TRP A 541 20.19 -3.19 18.77
N LYS A 542 19.94 -3.17 20.09
CA LYS A 542 19.21 -2.09 20.79
C LYS A 542 19.93 -0.76 20.65
N GLU A 543 21.23 -0.74 20.92
CA GLU A 543 22.06 0.47 20.79
C GLU A 543 22.10 0.97 19.35
N ASN A 544 22.20 0.07 18.37
CA ASN A 544 22.15 0.44 16.95
C ASN A 544 20.82 1.08 16.55
N VAL A 545 19.70 0.46 16.94
CA VAL A 545 18.34 0.91 16.61
C VAL A 545 17.99 2.21 17.33
N PHE A 546 18.25 2.33 18.63
CA PHE A 546 17.88 3.52 19.40
C PHE A 546 18.75 4.75 19.13
N ALA A 547 20.02 4.57 18.74
CA ALA A 547 20.89 5.68 18.36
C ALA A 547 20.49 6.31 17.01
N ASN A 548 19.74 5.60 16.17
CA ASN A 548 19.39 6.01 14.82
C ASN A 548 17.87 6.02 14.63
N PRO A 549 17.18 7.17 14.86
CA PRO A 549 15.73 7.24 14.74
C PRO A 549 15.17 6.88 13.35
N GLY A 550 16.02 6.86 12.31
CA GLY A 550 15.68 6.34 10.98
C GLY A 550 15.45 4.82 10.93
N PHE A 551 16.11 4.05 11.79
CA PHE A 551 15.99 2.59 11.84
C PHE A 551 14.67 2.11 12.42
N ASN A 552 13.96 2.94 13.18
CA ASN A 552 12.70 2.57 13.86
C ASN A 552 11.61 2.03 12.92
N TRP A 553 11.68 2.29 11.62
CA TRP A 553 10.64 1.90 10.64
C TRP A 553 10.94 0.59 9.91
N MET A 554 12.21 0.25 9.72
CA MET A 554 12.67 -1.03 9.17
C MET A 554 14.13 -1.24 9.60
N PRO A 555 14.34 -1.73 10.83
CA PRO A 555 15.67 -1.97 11.37
C PRO A 555 16.31 -3.19 10.70
N GLY A 556 17.63 -3.29 10.86
CA GLY A 556 18.43 -4.40 10.39
C GLY A 556 19.19 -4.15 9.10
N CYS A 557 20.04 -5.12 8.77
CA CYS A 557 21.05 -5.06 7.71
C CYS A 557 20.72 -6.04 6.57
N GLY A 558 21.28 -5.76 5.40
CA GLY A 558 21.20 -6.62 4.22
C GLY A 558 22.17 -7.81 4.29
N PHE A 559 22.24 -8.55 3.19
CA PHE A 559 23.14 -9.69 3.05
C PHE A 559 24.61 -9.24 2.94
N ASP A 560 25.49 -9.87 3.71
CA ASP A 560 26.95 -9.72 3.66
C ASP A 560 27.55 -11.01 3.05
N PRO A 561 28.00 -10.98 1.77
CA PRO A 561 28.54 -12.17 1.11
C PRO A 561 29.78 -12.78 1.76
N SER A 562 30.45 -12.04 2.66
CA SER A 562 31.65 -12.49 3.37
C SER A 562 31.35 -13.17 4.71
N ALA A 563 30.08 -13.13 5.15
CA ALA A 563 29.69 -13.57 6.48
C ALA A 563 29.29 -15.05 6.53
N ASP A 564 29.60 -15.71 7.66
CA ASP A 564 29.09 -17.04 8.00
C ASP A 564 27.74 -16.94 8.72
N TYR A 565 26.70 -17.50 8.11
CA TYR A 565 25.32 -17.46 8.59
C TYR A 565 24.89 -18.71 9.38
N SER A 566 25.79 -19.68 9.61
CA SER A 566 25.45 -20.98 10.20
C SER A 566 24.75 -20.86 11.55
N GLU A 567 25.22 -19.98 12.43
CA GLU A 567 24.60 -19.74 13.74
C GLU A 567 23.29 -18.94 13.67
N GLU A 568 23.19 -17.98 12.73
CA GLU A 568 21.98 -17.15 12.57
C GLU A 568 20.83 -17.95 11.97
N LEU A 569 21.13 -18.94 11.12
CA LEU A 569 20.15 -19.76 10.43
C LEU A 569 19.97 -21.14 11.08
N LYS A 570 20.46 -21.36 12.31
CA LYS A 570 20.39 -22.66 12.99
C LYS A 570 18.96 -23.17 13.21
N ASP A 571 17.99 -22.24 13.31
CA ASP A 571 16.58 -22.54 13.53
C ASP A 571 15.80 -22.69 12.20
N VAL A 572 16.44 -22.41 11.06
CA VAL A 572 15.86 -22.64 9.73
C VAL A 572 15.86 -24.14 9.43
N PRO A 573 14.73 -24.73 9.00
CA PRO A 573 14.68 -26.14 8.62
C PRO A 573 15.76 -26.49 7.58
N GLU A 574 16.48 -27.59 7.78
CA GLU A 574 17.61 -28.01 6.93
C GLU A 574 17.22 -28.06 5.44
N LYS A 575 15.99 -28.53 5.13
CA LYS A 575 15.43 -28.57 3.78
C LYS A 575 15.28 -27.19 3.12
N ASN A 576 15.10 -26.12 3.91
CA ASN A 576 14.89 -24.76 3.44
C ASN A 576 16.20 -23.97 3.34
N LEU A 577 17.23 -24.36 4.10
CA LEU A 577 18.49 -23.62 4.23
C LEU A 577 19.15 -23.28 2.87
N PRO A 578 19.27 -24.19 1.88
CA PRO A 578 19.88 -23.85 0.59
C PRO A 578 19.15 -22.72 -0.14
N ARG A 579 17.82 -22.74 -0.10
CA ARG A 579 16.97 -21.77 -0.79
C ARG A 579 16.86 -20.44 -0.03
N VAL A 580 16.96 -20.45 1.29
CA VAL A 580 17.11 -19.22 2.09
C VAL A 580 18.40 -18.49 1.72
N MET A 581 19.52 -19.22 1.63
CA MET A 581 20.80 -18.65 1.20
C MET A 581 20.78 -18.17 -0.25
N GLU A 582 20.12 -18.91 -1.16
CA GLU A 582 19.85 -18.46 -2.53
C GLU A 582 19.05 -17.17 -2.54
N ALA A 583 17.96 -17.09 -1.78
CA ALA A 583 17.08 -15.93 -1.73
C ALA A 583 17.81 -14.67 -1.24
N MET A 584 18.59 -14.77 -0.16
CA MET A 584 19.38 -13.66 0.38
C MET A 584 20.39 -13.14 -0.65
N ARG A 585 21.10 -14.06 -1.33
CA ARG A 585 22.08 -13.70 -2.37
C ARG A 585 21.40 -13.11 -3.60
N PHE A 586 20.30 -13.70 -4.05
CA PHE A 586 19.52 -13.22 -5.20
C PHE A 586 19.08 -11.77 -5.00
N VAL A 587 18.47 -11.46 -3.85
CA VAL A 587 17.99 -10.10 -3.57
C VAL A 587 19.17 -9.14 -3.48
N HIS A 588 20.27 -9.53 -2.83
CA HIS A 588 21.48 -8.71 -2.80
C HIS A 588 21.97 -8.38 -4.21
N ASP A 589 22.18 -9.40 -5.04
CA ASP A 589 22.76 -9.24 -6.38
C ASP A 589 21.83 -8.42 -7.28
N TRP A 590 20.52 -8.68 -7.25
CA TRP A 590 19.53 -7.97 -8.09
C TRP A 590 19.27 -6.55 -7.64
N CYS A 591 19.17 -6.29 -6.33
CA CYS A 591 18.78 -4.98 -5.81
C CYS A 591 19.95 -4.01 -5.60
N THR A 592 21.21 -4.48 -5.63
CA THR A 592 22.41 -3.61 -5.52
C THR A 592 23.09 -3.30 -6.86
N ALA A 593 22.84 -4.12 -7.89
CA ALA A 593 23.38 -3.88 -9.22
C ALA A 593 22.89 -2.54 -9.80
N SER A 594 23.75 -1.88 -10.59
CA SER A 594 23.32 -0.67 -11.30
C SER A 594 22.32 -1.01 -12.42
N ASP A 595 21.37 -0.12 -12.73
CA ASP A 595 20.37 -0.38 -13.78
C ASP A 595 21.00 -0.53 -15.18
N ALA A 596 22.25 -0.08 -15.35
CA ALA A 596 23.03 -0.28 -16.57
C ALA A 596 23.60 -1.70 -16.71
N GLU A 597 23.66 -2.47 -15.62
CA GLU A 597 24.27 -3.81 -15.58
C GLU A 597 23.28 -4.94 -15.87
N LYS A 598 21.96 -4.69 -15.82
CA LYS A 598 20.94 -5.74 -15.94
C LYS A 598 19.78 -5.36 -16.86
N VAL A 599 19.45 -6.26 -17.78
CA VAL A 599 18.21 -6.17 -18.55
C VAL A 599 17.07 -6.68 -17.67
N ILE A 600 16.26 -5.77 -17.14
CA ILE A 600 15.12 -6.10 -16.28
C ILE A 600 14.09 -6.90 -17.11
N PRO A 601 13.68 -8.11 -16.67
CA PRO A 601 12.64 -8.90 -17.33
C PRO A 601 11.36 -8.11 -17.52
N LEU A 602 10.63 -8.32 -18.63
CA LEU A 602 9.45 -7.49 -18.94
C LEU A 602 8.37 -7.64 -17.87
N GLU A 603 8.21 -8.86 -17.38
CA GLU A 603 7.32 -9.24 -16.29
C GLU A 603 7.60 -8.48 -14.98
N TRP A 604 8.85 -8.04 -14.75
CA TRP A 604 9.25 -7.31 -13.54
C TRP A 604 9.23 -5.79 -13.73
N GLN A 605 9.07 -5.31 -14.96
CA GLN A 605 8.97 -3.88 -15.23
C GLN A 605 7.63 -3.33 -14.72
N THR A 606 7.68 -2.12 -14.16
CA THR A 606 6.50 -1.35 -13.81
C THR A 606 5.61 -1.14 -15.05
N ALA A 607 4.37 -1.61 -14.97
CA ALA A 607 3.39 -1.55 -16.06
C ALA A 607 2.88 -0.12 -16.28
N TYR A 608 2.55 0.55 -15.18
CA TYR A 608 2.27 1.98 -15.12
C TYR A 608 2.60 2.55 -13.75
N ASP A 609 2.56 3.87 -13.60
CA ASP A 609 2.49 4.53 -12.28
C ASP A 609 1.26 5.44 -12.24
N MET A 610 0.36 5.29 -11.27
CA MET A 610 -0.83 6.14 -11.14
C MET A 610 -0.57 7.45 -10.41
N ARG A 611 0.69 7.80 -10.13
CA ARG A 611 1.08 9.12 -9.60
C ARG A 611 1.43 10.04 -10.78
N PRO A 612 0.59 11.04 -11.12
CA PRO A 612 0.89 12.01 -12.18
C PRO A 612 2.12 12.94 -11.95
N TRP A 613 3.01 12.63 -10.99
CA TRP A 613 4.04 13.49 -10.36
C TRP A 613 3.63 14.08 -9.00
N THR A 614 4.60 14.30 -8.11
CA THR A 614 4.42 14.87 -6.77
C THR A 614 4.26 16.37 -6.87
N ALA A 615 3.07 16.90 -6.54
CA ALA A 615 2.83 18.34 -6.47
C ALA A 615 3.73 19.08 -5.47
N PHE A 616 4.41 18.37 -4.55
CA PHE A 616 5.30 18.98 -3.56
C PHE A 616 6.63 18.20 -3.43
N PRO A 617 7.79 18.85 -3.60
CA PRO A 617 9.10 18.22 -3.72
C PRO A 617 9.64 17.61 -2.42
N GLU A 618 9.06 17.94 -1.26
CA GLU A 618 9.43 17.31 0.02
C GLU A 618 8.66 16.01 0.30
N ARG A 619 7.85 15.52 -0.64
CA ARG A 619 7.16 14.23 -0.50
C ARG A 619 8.20 13.11 -0.78
N PRO A 620 8.67 12.36 0.24
CA PRO A 620 9.60 11.27 0.00
C PRO A 620 8.97 10.23 -0.93
N HIS A 621 9.75 9.81 -1.93
CA HIS A 621 9.44 8.71 -2.84
C HIS A 621 9.29 7.38 -2.11
#